data_AF-M1I2E8-F1
#
_entry.id   AF-M1I2E8-F1
#
_cell.length_a   1.000
_cell.length_b   1.000
_cell.length_c   1.000
_cell.angle_alpha   90.00
_cell.angle_beta   90.00
_cell.angle_gamma   90.00
#
_symmetry.space_group_name_H-M   'P 1'
#
loop_
_entity.id
_entity.type
_entity.pdbx_description
1 polymer ?
#
loop_
_entity_poly.entity_id
_entity_poly.type
_entity_poly.pdbx_seq_one_letter_code
_entity_poly.pdbx_strand_id
1 'polypeptide(L)'
;MSNEECSEKVDIPNCEEFKEYLKIWRCCFRRDDKAYFRALDAVEKIRNENDEVNSKTAAQELIKFLQSWHVLSASDISESEDKLASEIRYIKFDLLKDLSNKRLCEDENLEKYEDIIKKAYRRLDNIEGVGPTATSKILHILFPNFFVMWDRCIAEHYIRKSYSRVNEGDYFCFLKKMCQLIREIKNAKISRIL
;
A
#
# COMPACT_ATOMS: atom_id res chain seq x y z
N MET A 1 -35.05 9.21 -0.79
CA MET A 1 -34.51 10.47 -0.24
C MET A 1 -33.38 10.07 0.69
N SER A 2 -32.11 10.36 0.47
CA SER A 2 -31.44 11.37 -0.35
C SER A 2 -30.39 10.74 -1.27
N ASN A 3 -30.36 11.23 -2.51
CA ASN A 3 -29.17 11.19 -3.36
C ASN A 3 -28.23 12.29 -2.83
N GLU A 4 -27.09 11.92 -2.27
CA GLU A 4 -25.93 12.81 -2.24
C GLU A 4 -24.95 12.30 -3.27
N GLU A 5 -25.05 12.90 -4.46
CA GLU A 5 -24.04 12.85 -5.48
C GLU A 5 -22.74 13.42 -4.90
N CYS A 6 -21.78 12.54 -4.57
CA CYS A 6 -20.37 12.91 -4.56
C CYS A 6 -19.93 13.14 -6.03
N SER A 7 -20.44 14.21 -6.64
CA SER A 7 -19.98 14.75 -7.92
C SER A 7 -19.37 16.14 -7.75
N GLU A 8 -18.71 16.38 -6.61
CA GLU A 8 -17.79 17.51 -6.55
C GLU A 8 -16.71 17.28 -7.60
N LYS A 9 -16.58 18.24 -8.52
CA LYS A 9 -15.43 18.37 -9.41
C LYS A 9 -14.21 18.32 -8.51
N VAL A 10 -13.50 17.20 -8.50
CA VAL A 10 -12.21 17.09 -7.82
C VAL A 10 -11.30 18.09 -8.53
N ASP A 11 -11.01 19.21 -7.87
CA ASP A 11 -10.10 20.21 -8.38
C ASP A 11 -8.71 19.57 -8.46
N ILE A 12 -8.27 19.23 -9.67
CA ILE A 12 -7.00 18.57 -9.88
C ILE A 12 -5.93 19.67 -9.83
N PRO A 13 -5.06 19.68 -8.81
CA PRO A 13 -4.08 20.74 -8.67
C PRO A 13 -3.16 20.76 -9.89
N ASN A 14 -2.90 21.97 -10.39
CA ASN A 14 -1.87 22.18 -11.38
C ASN A 14 -0.48 21.91 -10.76
N CYS A 15 0.57 21.90 -11.60
CA CYS A 15 1.92 21.53 -11.13
C CYS A 15 2.47 22.45 -10.03
N GLU A 16 2.12 23.74 -10.02
CA GLU A 16 2.59 24.67 -8.98
C GLU A 16 1.81 24.49 -7.68
N GLU A 17 0.49 24.32 -7.77
CA GLU A 17 -0.35 23.98 -6.61
C GLU A 17 0.12 22.66 -5.97
N PHE A 18 0.41 21.64 -6.78
CA PHE A 18 0.94 20.37 -6.30
C PHE A 18 2.29 20.54 -5.59
N LYS A 19 3.21 21.36 -6.13
CA LYS A 19 4.48 21.66 -5.46
C LYS A 19 4.27 22.36 -4.12
N GLU A 20 3.31 23.27 -4.04
CA GLU A 20 3.01 23.96 -2.78
C GLU A 20 2.39 23.01 -1.75
N TYR A 21 1.47 22.15 -2.17
CA TYR A 21 0.97 21.06 -1.33
C TYR A 21 2.09 20.16 -0.84
N LEU A 22 3.06 19.81 -1.69
CA LEU A 22 4.22 19.02 -1.27
C LEU A 22 5.10 19.74 -0.23
N LYS A 23 5.26 21.06 -0.32
CA LYS A 23 6.00 21.83 0.69
C LYS A 23 5.27 21.81 2.04
N ILE A 24 3.96 22.08 2.03
CA ILE A 24 3.12 22.02 3.23
C ILE A 24 3.18 20.62 3.82
N TRP A 25 3.06 19.59 2.97
CA TRP A 25 3.10 18.20 3.40
C TRP A 25 4.40 17.87 4.13
N ARG A 26 5.56 18.22 3.55
CA ARG A 26 6.88 17.99 4.16
C ARG A 26 7.03 18.68 5.52
N CYS A 27 6.39 19.83 5.71
CA CYS A 27 6.39 20.55 6.98
C CYS A 27 5.49 19.86 8.02
N CYS A 28 4.28 19.47 7.62
CA CYS A 28 3.25 18.95 8.53
C CYS A 28 3.43 17.47 8.89
N PHE A 29 3.89 16.65 7.94
CA PHE A 29 3.90 15.18 8.05
C PHE A 29 5.31 14.58 8.20
N ARG A 30 6.29 15.38 8.63
CA ARG A 30 7.68 14.94 8.85
C ARG A 30 7.78 13.71 9.77
N ARG A 31 6.87 13.57 10.74
CA ARG A 31 6.83 12.41 11.64
C ARG A 31 6.37 11.14 10.94
N ASP A 32 5.40 11.26 10.05
CA ASP A 32 4.83 10.16 9.28
C ASP A 32 5.83 9.65 8.24
N ASP A 33 6.53 10.56 7.57
CA ASP A 33 7.65 10.23 6.67
C ASP A 33 8.76 9.48 7.45
N LYS A 34 9.09 9.94 8.66
CA LYS A 34 10.09 9.28 9.50
C LYS A 34 9.66 7.87 9.91
N ALA A 35 8.38 7.67 10.22
CA ALA A 35 7.84 6.36 10.54
C ALA A 35 7.84 5.43 9.31
N TYR A 36 7.47 5.96 8.15
CA TYR A 36 7.55 5.26 6.86
C TYR A 36 8.97 4.75 6.56
N PHE A 37 9.97 5.65 6.60
CA PHE A 37 11.36 5.26 6.31
C PHE A 37 11.92 4.28 7.34
N ARG A 38 11.55 4.39 8.62
CA ARG A 38 11.96 3.41 9.64
C ARG A 38 11.38 2.02 9.36
N ALA A 39 10.11 1.94 8.95
CA ALA A 39 9.47 0.68 8.60
C ALA A 39 10.14 0.03 7.37
N LEU A 40 10.45 0.83 6.34
CA LEU A 40 11.24 0.38 5.19
C LEU A 40 12.62 -0.16 5.62
N ASP A 41 13.40 0.65 6.33
CA ASP A 41 14.75 0.26 6.79
C ASP A 41 14.72 -1.01 7.65
N ALA A 42 13.67 -1.21 8.45
CA ALA A 42 13.52 -2.40 9.28
C ALA A 42 13.19 -3.65 8.44
N VAL A 43 12.30 -3.52 7.45
CA VAL A 43 11.96 -4.61 6.52
C VAL A 43 13.15 -4.99 5.64
N GLU A 44 13.97 -4.04 5.21
CA GLU A 44 15.17 -4.30 4.41
C GLU A 44 16.24 -5.08 5.18
N LYS A 45 16.27 -4.97 6.51
CA LYS A 45 17.23 -5.70 7.35
C LYS A 45 16.92 -7.19 7.50
N ILE A 46 15.70 -7.62 7.18
CA ILE A 46 15.32 -9.03 7.24
C ILE A 46 16.08 -9.77 6.14
N ARG A 47 16.87 -10.78 6.50
CA ARG A 47 17.78 -11.43 5.55
C ARG A 47 17.21 -12.68 4.88
N ASN A 48 16.31 -13.38 5.55
CA ASN A 48 15.73 -14.64 5.10
C ASN A 48 14.48 -14.98 5.92
N GLU A 49 13.82 -16.08 5.56
CA GLU A 49 12.60 -16.61 6.15
C GLU A 49 12.73 -17.04 7.63
N ASN A 50 13.94 -17.20 8.14
CA ASN A 50 14.23 -17.60 9.52
C ASN A 50 14.72 -16.43 10.40
N ASP A 51 14.75 -15.20 9.88
CA ASP A 51 15.26 -14.03 10.61
C ASP A 51 14.19 -13.44 11.56
N GLU A 52 13.95 -14.13 12.67
CA GLU A 52 12.91 -13.79 13.64
C GLU A 52 13.12 -12.40 14.27
N VAL A 53 14.35 -12.08 14.64
CA VAL A 53 14.69 -10.84 15.36
C VAL A 53 14.41 -9.60 14.50
N ASN A 54 14.91 -9.58 13.25
CA ASN A 54 14.65 -8.44 12.37
C ASN A 54 13.19 -8.37 11.94
N SER A 55 12.52 -9.52 11.81
CA SER A 55 11.09 -9.55 11.42
C SER A 55 10.18 -9.02 12.52
N LYS A 56 10.49 -9.30 13.79
CA LYS A 56 9.78 -8.71 14.92
C LYS A 56 10.00 -7.20 14.99
N THR A 57 11.25 -6.77 14.79
CA THR A 57 11.59 -5.33 14.69
C THR A 57 10.82 -4.65 13.55
N ALA A 58 10.74 -5.30 12.39
CA ALA A 58 9.99 -4.80 11.24
C ALA A 58 8.48 -4.71 11.51
N ALA A 59 7.89 -5.71 12.16
CA ALA A 59 6.49 -5.67 12.58
C ALA A 59 6.23 -4.48 13.53
N GLN A 60 7.10 -4.25 14.51
CA GLN A 60 7.00 -3.12 15.44
C GLN A 60 7.07 -1.75 14.73
N GLU A 61 8.00 -1.58 13.78
CA GLU A 61 8.10 -0.32 13.03
C GLU A 61 6.92 -0.14 12.06
N LEU A 62 6.39 -1.21 11.46
CA LEU A 62 5.16 -1.19 10.66
C LEU A 62 3.95 -0.78 11.50
N ILE A 63 3.81 -1.34 12.70
CA ILE A 63 2.77 -0.96 13.66
C ILE A 63 2.84 0.54 13.97
N LYS A 64 4.03 1.05 14.30
CA LYS A 64 4.23 2.49 14.59
C LYS A 64 3.90 3.36 13.39
N PHE A 65 4.28 2.93 12.19
CA PHE A 65 3.93 3.59 10.94
C PHE A 65 2.41 3.65 10.74
N LEU A 66 1.70 2.54 10.89
CA LEU A 66 0.25 2.50 10.71
C LEU A 66 -0.51 3.31 11.78
N GLN A 67 -0.01 3.32 13.02
CA GLN A 67 -0.52 4.18 14.10
C GLN A 67 -0.31 5.67 13.80
N SER A 68 0.86 6.06 13.28
CA SER A 68 1.11 7.47 12.93
C SER A 68 0.16 7.98 11.84
N TRP A 69 -0.27 7.09 10.94
CA TRP A 69 -1.26 7.39 9.91
C TRP A 69 -2.72 7.22 10.38
N HIS A 70 -2.95 7.01 11.69
CA HIS A 70 -4.27 6.82 12.29
C HIS A 70 -5.07 5.67 11.64
N VAL A 71 -4.37 4.66 11.08
CA VAL A 71 -4.99 3.49 10.43
C VAL A 71 -5.23 2.36 11.44
N LEU A 72 -4.47 2.35 12.53
CA LEU A 72 -4.50 1.33 13.58
C LEU A 72 -4.61 2.00 14.95
N SER A 73 -5.46 1.46 15.83
CA SER A 73 -5.55 1.93 17.21
C SER A 73 -4.56 1.18 18.11
N ALA A 74 -4.15 1.80 19.22
CA ALA A 74 -3.15 1.23 20.12
C ALA A 74 -3.64 -0.05 20.84
N SER A 75 -4.96 -0.28 20.91
CA SER A 75 -5.57 -1.44 21.57
C SER A 75 -5.54 -2.72 20.73
N ASP A 76 -5.27 -2.64 19.42
CA ASP A 76 -5.53 -3.74 18.49
C ASP A 76 -4.37 -4.74 18.33
N ILE A 77 -3.22 -4.52 18.98
CA ILE A 77 -1.94 -4.93 18.37
C ILE A 77 -1.11 -5.97 19.14
N SER A 78 -1.31 -6.16 20.45
CA SER A 78 -0.43 -7.01 21.27
C SER A 78 -0.30 -8.46 20.74
N GLU A 79 -1.41 -9.09 20.33
CA GLU A 79 -1.39 -10.45 19.75
C GLU A 79 -1.06 -10.45 18.24
N SER A 80 -1.17 -9.29 17.59
CA SER A 80 -0.93 -9.16 16.15
C SER A 80 0.55 -9.11 15.78
N GLU A 81 1.45 -8.70 16.69
CA GLU A 81 2.87 -8.44 16.35
C GLU A 81 3.60 -9.71 15.90
N ASP A 82 3.55 -10.79 16.67
CA ASP A 82 4.24 -12.04 16.33
C ASP A 82 3.63 -12.68 15.07
N LYS A 83 2.31 -12.60 14.93
CA LYS A 83 1.60 -13.04 13.72
C LYS A 83 2.05 -12.22 12.51
N LEU A 84 2.09 -10.90 12.61
CA LEU A 84 2.56 -10.00 11.56
C LEU A 84 4.01 -10.27 11.20
N ALA A 85 4.90 -10.47 12.19
CA ALA A 85 6.30 -10.81 11.95
C ALA A 85 6.45 -12.11 11.16
N SER A 86 5.61 -13.13 11.44
CA SER A 86 5.60 -14.38 10.68
C SER A 86 5.08 -14.20 9.25
N GLU A 87 4.03 -13.41 9.06
CA GLU A 87 3.47 -13.12 7.74
C GLU A 87 4.41 -12.28 6.87
N ILE A 88 5.12 -11.31 7.45
CA ILE A 88 6.15 -10.53 6.73
C ILE A 88 7.20 -11.46 6.12
N ARG A 89 7.73 -12.42 6.89
CA ARG A 89 8.74 -13.37 6.39
C ARG A 89 8.19 -14.22 5.27
N TYR A 90 7.04 -14.86 5.50
CA TYR A 90 6.40 -15.73 4.51
C TYR A 90 6.08 -14.97 3.21
N ILE A 91 5.52 -13.77 3.33
CA ILE A 91 5.17 -12.97 2.16
C ILE A 91 6.43 -12.54 1.39
N LYS A 92 7.46 -12.07 2.09
CA LYS A 92 8.69 -11.55 1.46
C LYS A 92 9.54 -12.63 0.80
N PHE A 93 9.73 -13.76 1.46
CA PHE A 93 10.70 -14.78 1.03
C PHE A 93 10.09 -16.01 0.36
N ASP A 94 8.80 -16.29 0.59
CA ASP A 94 8.14 -17.44 -0.02
C ASP A 94 7.11 -17.03 -1.07
N LEU A 95 6.09 -16.26 -0.67
CA LEU A 95 4.91 -16.05 -1.50
C LEU A 95 5.14 -15.05 -2.64
N LEU A 96 5.83 -13.94 -2.37
CA LEU A 96 6.05 -12.84 -3.33
C LEU A 96 7.53 -12.64 -3.68
N LYS A 97 8.38 -13.65 -3.45
CA LYS A 97 9.83 -13.58 -3.72
C LYS A 97 10.15 -13.11 -5.15
N ASP A 98 9.35 -13.55 -6.12
CA ASP A 98 9.52 -13.23 -7.55
C ASP A 98 9.17 -11.76 -7.88
N LEU A 99 8.55 -11.03 -6.95
CA LEU A 99 8.21 -9.62 -7.09
C LEU A 99 9.27 -8.67 -6.51
N SER A 100 10.28 -9.18 -5.80
CA SER A 100 11.25 -8.36 -5.04
C SER A 100 11.95 -7.27 -5.85
N ASN A 101 12.17 -7.50 -7.15
CA ASN A 101 12.84 -6.56 -8.05
C ASN A 101 11.93 -6.05 -9.16
N LYS A 102 10.63 -6.31 -9.09
CA LYS A 102 9.67 -5.92 -10.13
C LYS A 102 9.04 -4.57 -9.80
N ARG A 103 8.83 -3.77 -10.83
CA ARG A 103 8.02 -2.55 -10.72
C ARG A 103 6.61 -2.83 -11.19
N LEU A 104 5.65 -2.13 -10.60
CA LEU A 104 4.26 -2.19 -11.06
C LEU A 104 4.23 -1.83 -12.56
N CYS A 105 3.56 -2.67 -13.36
CA CYS A 105 3.38 -2.50 -14.82
C CYS A 105 4.63 -2.58 -15.68
N GLU A 106 5.75 -3.01 -15.11
CA GLU A 106 6.91 -3.43 -15.90
C GLU A 106 6.59 -4.70 -16.69
N ASP A 107 5.80 -5.59 -16.09
CA ASP A 107 5.22 -6.73 -16.78
C ASP A 107 3.97 -6.32 -17.55
N GLU A 108 3.83 -6.80 -18.78
CA GLU A 108 2.65 -6.52 -19.60
C GLU A 108 1.41 -7.20 -19.03
N ASN A 109 1.60 -8.36 -18.40
CA ASN A 109 0.55 -9.22 -17.85
C ASN A 109 0.65 -9.30 -16.32
N LEU A 110 -0.09 -8.42 -15.63
CA LEU A 110 -0.17 -8.40 -14.16
C LEU A 110 -1.02 -9.58 -13.64
N GLU A 111 -1.93 -10.10 -14.47
CA GLU A 111 -2.87 -11.17 -14.17
C GLU A 111 -2.18 -12.47 -13.78
N LYS A 112 -0.97 -12.73 -14.27
CA LYS A 112 -0.19 -13.90 -13.84
C LYS A 112 0.17 -13.89 -12.35
N TYR A 113 0.11 -12.73 -11.69
CA TYR A 113 0.37 -12.59 -10.25
C TYR A 113 -0.91 -12.47 -9.42
N GLU A 114 -2.08 -12.54 -10.03
CA GLU A 114 -3.37 -12.30 -9.38
C GLU A 114 -3.55 -13.15 -8.12
N ASP A 115 -3.34 -14.46 -8.22
CA ASP A 115 -3.56 -15.39 -7.11
C ASP A 115 -2.61 -15.15 -5.95
N ILE A 116 -1.31 -14.91 -6.22
CA ILE A 116 -0.32 -14.67 -5.17
C ILE A 116 -0.53 -13.32 -4.50
N ILE A 117 -0.92 -12.28 -5.26
CA ILE A 117 -1.25 -10.94 -4.73
C ILE A 117 -2.48 -11.03 -3.83
N LYS A 118 -3.55 -11.66 -4.32
CA LYS A 118 -4.79 -11.84 -3.54
C LYS A 118 -4.55 -12.66 -2.28
N LYS A 119 -3.71 -13.69 -2.36
CA LYS A 119 -3.33 -14.50 -1.20
C LYS A 119 -2.53 -13.67 -0.19
N ALA A 120 -1.54 -12.90 -0.62
CA ALA A 120 -0.75 -12.06 0.28
C ALA A 120 -1.63 -11.02 0.99
N TYR A 121 -2.52 -10.35 0.24
CA TYR A 121 -3.47 -9.39 0.78
C TYR A 121 -4.34 -10.04 1.86
N ARG A 122 -5.03 -11.15 1.53
CA ARG A 122 -5.95 -11.82 2.46
C ARG A 122 -5.26 -12.29 3.74
N ARG A 123 -4.01 -12.75 3.66
CA ARG A 123 -3.25 -13.19 4.84
C ARG A 123 -3.01 -12.06 5.83
N LEU A 124 -2.67 -10.88 5.32
CA LEU A 124 -2.49 -9.68 6.14
C LEU A 124 -3.84 -9.16 6.67
N ASP A 125 -4.86 -9.09 5.82
CA ASP A 125 -6.20 -8.56 6.18
C ASP A 125 -6.93 -9.44 7.22
N ASN A 126 -6.51 -10.70 7.37
CA ASN A 126 -6.99 -11.64 8.39
C ASN A 126 -6.23 -11.54 9.73
N ILE A 127 -5.27 -10.62 9.85
CA ILE A 127 -4.65 -10.30 11.14
C ILE A 127 -5.59 -9.33 11.85
N GLU A 128 -5.92 -9.63 13.11
CA GLU A 128 -6.77 -8.74 13.90
C GLU A 128 -6.18 -7.33 13.96
N GLY A 129 -7.04 -6.33 13.78
CA GLY A 129 -6.64 -4.92 13.65
C GLY A 129 -6.12 -4.51 12.27
N VAL A 130 -5.67 -5.43 11.42
CA VAL A 130 -5.15 -5.11 10.08
C VAL A 130 -6.28 -5.07 9.07
N GLY A 131 -6.90 -3.90 8.91
CA GLY A 131 -7.94 -3.68 7.91
C GLY A 131 -7.41 -3.34 6.50
N PRO A 132 -8.31 -3.09 5.52
CA PRO A 132 -7.96 -2.94 4.10
C PRO A 132 -6.90 -1.88 3.79
N THR A 133 -6.95 -0.74 4.48
CA THR A 133 -5.94 0.32 4.36
C THR A 133 -4.60 -0.14 4.91
N ALA A 134 -4.58 -0.76 6.09
CA ALA A 134 -3.35 -1.27 6.71
C ALA A 134 -2.70 -2.33 5.82
N THR A 135 -3.50 -3.26 5.29
CA THR A 135 -3.05 -4.30 4.36
C THR A 135 -2.31 -3.72 3.14
N SER A 136 -2.90 -2.74 2.45
CA SER A 136 -2.25 -2.10 1.28
C SER A 136 -0.91 -1.44 1.64
N LYS A 137 -0.84 -0.82 2.82
CA LYS A 137 0.33 -0.09 3.30
C LYS A 137 1.45 -1.03 3.71
N ILE A 138 1.13 -2.13 4.38
CA ILE A 138 2.10 -3.18 4.70
C ILE A 138 2.67 -3.76 3.40
N LEU A 139 1.82 -4.14 2.43
CA LEU A 139 2.28 -4.65 1.14
C LEU A 139 3.21 -3.66 0.42
N HIS A 140 2.88 -2.37 0.43
CA HIS A 140 3.74 -1.33 -0.13
C HIS A 140 5.09 -1.23 0.58
N ILE A 141 5.14 -1.26 1.92
CA ILE A 141 6.43 -1.26 2.62
C ILE A 141 7.25 -2.51 2.29
N LEU A 142 6.61 -3.67 2.12
CA LEU A 142 7.30 -4.90 1.74
C LEU A 142 7.87 -4.86 0.32
N PHE A 143 7.14 -4.27 -0.64
CA PHE A 143 7.52 -4.14 -2.04
C PHE A 143 7.13 -2.76 -2.62
N PRO A 144 7.90 -1.70 -2.31
CA PRO A 144 7.50 -0.31 -2.58
C PRO A 144 7.41 0.05 -4.06
N ASN A 145 8.11 -0.71 -4.90
CA ASN A 145 8.08 -0.51 -6.35
C ASN A 145 6.90 -1.21 -7.03
N PHE A 146 6.23 -2.14 -6.35
CA PHE A 146 5.20 -3.00 -6.93
C PHE A 146 3.80 -2.70 -6.41
N PHE A 147 3.63 -2.55 -5.09
CA PHE A 147 2.32 -2.27 -4.51
C PHE A 147 2.10 -0.76 -4.35
N VAL A 148 0.86 -0.32 -4.55
CA VAL A 148 0.45 1.08 -4.38
C VAL A 148 -0.44 1.15 -3.15
N MET A 149 -0.08 2.02 -2.21
CA MET A 149 -0.92 2.29 -1.04
C MET A 149 -2.25 2.89 -1.47
N TRP A 150 -3.30 2.57 -0.74
CA TRP A 150 -4.55 3.32 -0.78
C TRP A 150 -4.99 3.73 0.62
N ASP A 151 -5.96 4.62 0.69
CA ASP A 151 -6.74 4.90 1.87
C ASP A 151 -8.22 4.65 1.56
N ARG A 152 -9.08 4.94 2.53
CA ARG A 152 -10.53 4.79 2.39
C ARG A 152 -11.09 5.58 1.21
N CYS A 153 -10.70 6.84 1.06
CA CYS A 153 -11.23 7.71 0.01
C CYS A 153 -10.80 7.23 -1.38
N ILE A 154 -9.54 6.81 -1.53
CA ILE A 154 -9.01 6.21 -2.76
C ILE A 154 -9.76 4.92 -3.08
N ALA A 155 -9.92 4.02 -2.11
CA ALA A 155 -10.62 2.76 -2.29
C ALA A 155 -12.08 2.98 -2.73
N GLU A 156 -12.82 3.82 -2.02
CA GLU A 156 -14.22 4.14 -2.34
C GLU A 156 -14.34 4.77 -3.74
N HIS A 157 -13.43 5.68 -4.11
CA HIS A 157 -13.40 6.33 -5.43
C HIS A 157 -13.20 5.32 -6.58
N TYR A 158 -12.18 4.46 -6.47
CA TYR A 158 -11.79 3.58 -7.58
C TYR A 158 -12.63 2.30 -7.66
N ILE A 159 -13.14 1.80 -6.53
CA ILE A 159 -13.87 0.54 -6.45
C ILE A 159 -15.39 0.76 -6.51
N ARG A 160 -15.88 1.95 -6.12
CA ARG A 160 -17.31 2.27 -6.08
C ARG A 160 -18.12 1.29 -5.22
N LYS A 161 -17.53 0.87 -4.11
CA LYS A 161 -18.15 0.03 -3.08
C LYS A 161 -17.96 0.67 -1.72
N SER A 162 -18.85 0.36 -0.78
CA SER A 162 -18.64 0.67 0.63
C SER A 162 -17.29 0.10 1.09
N TYR A 163 -16.49 0.93 1.77
CA TYR A 163 -15.18 0.53 2.28
C TYR A 163 -15.22 -0.76 3.11
N SER A 164 -16.29 -0.97 3.89
CA SER A 164 -16.51 -2.20 4.68
C SER A 164 -16.68 -3.49 3.88
N ARG A 165 -16.81 -3.41 2.55
CA ARG A 165 -17.00 -4.56 1.64
C ARG A 165 -15.83 -4.77 0.69
N VAL A 166 -14.79 -3.95 0.80
CA VAL A 166 -13.59 -4.05 -0.01
C VAL A 166 -12.83 -5.32 0.38
N ASN A 167 -12.30 -6.03 -0.61
CA ASN A 167 -11.55 -7.26 -0.42
C ASN A 167 -10.30 -7.33 -1.32
N GLU A 168 -9.60 -8.45 -1.29
CA GLU A 168 -8.37 -8.67 -2.06
C GLU A 168 -8.55 -8.54 -3.58
N GLY A 169 -9.73 -8.89 -4.12
CA GLY A 169 -10.04 -8.74 -5.53
C GLY A 169 -10.26 -7.30 -5.94
N ASP A 170 -10.83 -6.49 -5.05
CA ASP A 170 -10.97 -5.05 -5.26
C ASP A 170 -9.60 -4.37 -5.26
N TYR A 171 -8.71 -4.72 -4.34
CA TYR A 171 -7.34 -4.21 -4.34
C TYR A 171 -6.56 -4.61 -5.61
N PHE A 172 -6.70 -5.86 -6.06
CA PHE A 172 -6.10 -6.28 -7.34
C PHE A 172 -6.64 -5.47 -8.53
N CYS A 173 -7.96 -5.22 -8.58
CA CYS A 173 -8.56 -4.34 -9.58
C CYS A 173 -7.99 -2.91 -9.51
N PHE A 174 -7.73 -2.40 -8.32
CA PHE A 174 -7.08 -1.10 -8.13
C PHE A 174 -5.65 -1.09 -8.72
N LEU A 175 -4.82 -2.11 -8.46
CA LEU A 175 -3.48 -2.21 -9.06
C LEU A 175 -3.53 -2.22 -10.59
N LYS A 176 -4.51 -2.93 -11.19
CA LYS A 176 -4.74 -2.90 -12.65
C LYS A 176 -5.03 -1.49 -13.17
N LYS A 177 -5.91 -0.75 -12.48
CA LYS A 177 -6.22 0.65 -12.82
C LYS A 177 -4.99 1.55 -12.72
N MET A 178 -4.21 1.42 -11.66
CA MET A 178 -2.94 2.16 -11.50
C MET A 178 -2.00 1.86 -12.67
N CYS A 179 -1.97 0.60 -13.13
CA CYS A 179 -1.17 0.25 -14.30
C CYS A 179 -1.62 0.86 -15.60
N GLN A 180 -2.92 0.89 -15.83
CA GLN A 180 -3.46 1.58 -16.99
C GLN A 180 -3.08 3.06 -16.97
N LEU A 181 -3.26 3.75 -15.84
CA LEU A 181 -2.89 5.17 -15.69
C LEU A 181 -1.40 5.43 -15.94
N ILE A 182 -0.52 4.59 -15.39
CA ILE A 182 0.93 4.71 -15.61
C ILE A 182 1.27 4.58 -17.11
N ARG A 183 0.63 3.64 -17.82
CA ARG A 183 0.84 3.43 -19.26
C ARG A 183 0.32 4.61 -20.08
N GLU A 184 -0.86 5.14 -19.75
CA GLU A 184 -1.44 6.32 -20.40
C GLU A 184 -0.54 7.55 -20.24
N ILE A 185 -0.01 7.80 -19.04
CA ILE A 185 0.93 8.90 -18.77
C ILE A 185 2.23 8.74 -19.57
N LYS A 186 2.78 7.52 -19.65
CA LYS A 186 3.98 7.24 -20.45
C LYS A 186 3.74 7.51 -21.94
N ASN A 187 2.63 7.03 -22.49
CA ASN A 187 2.28 7.22 -23.89
C ASN A 187 2.04 8.70 -24.22
N ALA A 188 1.32 9.43 -23.36
CA ALA A 188 1.08 10.86 -23.55
C ALA A 188 2.37 11.69 -23.53
N LYS A 189 3.39 11.29 -22.76
CA LYS A 189 4.72 11.92 -22.78
C LYS A 189 5.45 11.65 -24.10
N ILE A 190 5.38 10.44 -24.63
CA ILE A 190 6.04 10.08 -25.90
C ILE A 190 5.43 10.88 -27.06
N SER A 191 4.10 11.01 -27.09
CA SER A 191 3.38 11.79 -28.12
C SER A 191 3.58 13.31 -28.05
N ARG A 192 4.22 13.84 -27.00
CA ARG A 192 4.59 15.26 -26.90
C ARG A 192 6.04 15.55 -27.30
N ILE A 193 6.84 14.50 -27.51
CA ILE A 193 8.26 14.58 -27.87
C ILE A 193 8.47 14.30 -29.36
N LEU A 194 7.55 13.55 -29.98
CA LEU A 194 7.46 13.30 -31.42
C LEU A 194 6.56 14.33 -32.10
#